data_AF-A0A2M7NXV6-F1
#
_entry.id   AF-A0A2M7NXV6-F1
#
_cell.length_a   1.000
_cell.length_b   1.000
_cell.length_c   1.000
_cell.angle_alpha   90.00
_cell.angle_beta   90.00
_cell.angle_gamma   90.00
#
_symmetry.space_group_name_H-M   'P 1'
#
loop_
_entity.id
_entity.type
_entity.pdbx_description
1 polymer ?
#
loop_
_entity_poly.entity_id
_entity_poly.type
_entity_poly.pdbx_seq_one_letter_code
_entity_poly.pdbx_strand_id
1 'polypeptide(L)' 'IKSVYKWKGKTEKADEYMCLIKTKASLYNAVEKKIKELHNYDVPEIIALPIVAGSAEYFDWIDKSLKDG' A
#
# COMPACT_ATOMS: atom_id res chain seq x y z
N ILE A 1 12.14 8.39 -1.07
CA ILE A 1 12.77 7.52 -0.06
C ILE A 1 13.96 6.81 -0.70
N LYS A 2 14.95 6.38 0.09
CA LYS A 2 16.05 5.55 -0.41
C LYS A 2 15.89 4.14 0.13
N SER A 3 15.76 3.18 -0.76
CA SER A 3 15.61 1.76 -0.41
C SER A 3 16.94 1.04 -0.60
N VAL A 4 17.24 0.12 0.31
CA VAL A 4 18.45 -0.70 0.29
C VAL A 4 18.04 -2.16 0.44
N TYR A 5 18.41 -2.99 -0.52
CA TYR A 5 18.02 -4.41 -0.54
C TYR A 5 19.10 -5.26 -1.21
N LYS A 6 18.97 -6.58 -1.10
CA LYS A 6 19.84 -7.53 -1.80
C LYS A 6 19.16 -8.06 -3.06
N TRP A 7 19.85 -7.98 -4.19
CA TRP A 7 19.40 -8.53 -5.46
C TRP A 7 20.55 -9.23 -6.17
N LYS A 8 20.34 -10.47 -6.63
CA LYS A 8 21.36 -11.29 -7.31
C LYS A 8 22.72 -11.31 -6.58
N GLY A 9 22.68 -11.39 -5.25
CA GLY A 9 23.87 -11.44 -4.38
C GLY A 9 24.58 -10.10 -4.15
N LYS A 10 24.07 -8.99 -4.68
CA LYS A 10 24.64 -7.65 -4.51
C LYS A 10 23.71 -6.76 -3.69
N THR A 11 24.29 -5.78 -3.00
CA THR A 11 23.53 -4.73 -2.34
C THR A 11 23.16 -3.66 -3.37
N GLU A 12 21.87 -3.43 -3.55
CA GLU A 12 21.34 -2.40 -4.42
C GLU A 12 20.84 -1.21 -3.60
N LYS A 13 20.84 -0.03 -4.21
CA LYS A 13 20.26 1.20 -3.66
C LYS A 13 19.42 1.87 -4.74
N ALA A 14 18.17 2.20 -4.43
CA ALA A 14 17.24 2.83 -5.36
C ALA A 14 16.57 4.07 -4.73
N ASP A 15 16.33 5.08 -5.55
CA ASP A 15 15.44 6.19 -5.22
C ASP A 15 14.01 5.79 -5.57
N GLU A 16 13.13 5.79 -4.57
CA GLU A 16 11.75 5.33 -4.69
C GLU A 16 10.76 6.29 -4.05
N TYR A 17 9.47 6.07 -4.28
CA TYR A 17 8.38 6.82 -3.65
C TYR A 17 7.63 5.92 -2.67
N MET A 18 7.43 6.39 -1.44
CA MET A 18 6.63 5.69 -0.44
C MET A 18 5.18 6.15 -0.56
N CYS A 19 4.26 5.21 -0.77
CA CYS A 19 2.83 5.47 -0.85
C CYS A 19 2.12 4.93 0.39
N LEU A 20 1.40 5.80 1.12
CA LEU A 20 0.56 5.41 2.26
C LEU A 20 -0.91 5.47 1.89
N ILE A 21 -1.48 4.33 1.54
CA ILE A 21 -2.88 4.19 1.12
C ILE A 21 -3.76 3.84 2.32
N LYS A 22 -4.94 4.46 2.41
CA LYS A 22 -5.94 4.17 3.45
C LYS A 22 -7.13 3.51 2.76
N THR A 23 -7.53 2.35 3.25
CA THR A 23 -8.65 1.58 2.70
C THR A 23 -9.22 0.66 3.79
N LYS A 24 -10.36 0.04 3.52
CA LYS A 24 -10.93 -1.01 4.38
C LYS A 24 -10.17 -2.32 4.19
N ALA A 25 -10.06 -3.10 5.26
CA ALA A 25 -9.47 -4.44 5.21
C ALA A 25 -10.17 -5.35 4.19
N SER A 26 -11.49 -5.22 4.04
CA SER A 26 -12.29 -5.95 3.05
C SER A 26 -11.90 -5.66 1.59
N LEU A 27 -11.30 -4.49 1.32
CA LEU A 27 -10.89 -4.05 -0.01
C LEU A 27 -9.41 -4.32 -0.31
N TYR A 28 -8.66 -4.89 0.63
CA TYR A 28 -7.22 -5.11 0.48
C TYR A 28 -6.88 -5.87 -0.81
N ASN A 29 -7.54 -7.02 -1.06
CA ASN A 29 -7.26 -7.84 -2.24
C ASN A 29 -7.52 -7.09 -3.56
N ALA A 30 -8.55 -6.23 -3.60
CA ALA A 30 -8.85 -5.42 -4.77
C ALA A 30 -7.77 -4.34 -5.01
N VAL A 31 -7.31 -3.71 -3.93
CA VAL A 31 -6.21 -2.71 -3.97
C VAL A 31 -4.90 -3.38 -4.37
N GLU A 32 -4.52 -4.50 -3.76
CA GLU A 32 -3.29 -5.23 -4.07
C GLU A 32 -3.27 -5.65 -5.55
N LYS A 33 -4.37 -6.24 -6.04
CA LYS A 33 -4.51 -6.59 -7.45
C LYS A 33 -4.31 -5.37 -8.34
N LYS A 34 -4.96 -4.24 -8.01
CA LYS A 34 -4.86 -3.04 -8.85
C LYS A 34 -3.45 -2.44 -8.86
N ILE A 35 -2.76 -2.48 -7.73
CA ILE A 35 -1.36 -2.06 -7.66
C ILE A 35 -0.51 -2.95 -8.57
N LYS A 36 -0.63 -4.29 -8.45
CA LYS A 36 0.13 -5.23 -9.31
C LYS A 36 -0.12 -5.04 -10.80
N GLU A 37 -1.35 -4.73 -11.21
CA GLU A 37 -1.69 -4.42 -12.61
C GLU A 37 -1.00 -3.16 -13.14
N LEU A 38 -0.72 -2.18 -12.27
CA LEU A 38 -0.19 -0.87 -12.65
C LEU A 38 1.31 -0.72 -12.37
N HIS A 39 1.89 -1.58 -11.53
CA HIS A 39 3.26 -1.42 -11.07
C HIS A 39 4.26 -1.99 -12.08
N ASN A 40 5.38 -1.29 -12.25
CA ASN A 40 6.46 -1.69 -13.17
C ASN A 40 7.39 -2.77 -12.62
N TYR A 41 7.15 -3.26 -11.40
CA TYR A 41 8.02 -4.25 -10.76
C TYR A 41 7.33 -5.60 -10.79
N ASP A 42 8.11 -6.67 -10.99
CA ASP A 42 7.58 -8.03 -10.99
C ASP A 42 7.01 -8.42 -9.61
N VAL A 43 7.64 -7.92 -8.53
CA VAL A 43 7.25 -8.16 -7.14
C VAL A 43 7.27 -6.83 -6.37
N PRO A 44 6.21 -6.00 -6.45
CA PRO A 44 6.13 -4.76 -5.69
C PRO A 44 5.93 -5.01 -4.20
N GLU A 45 6.51 -4.17 -3.34
CA GLU A 45 6.23 -4.20 -1.90
C GLU A 45 4.81 -3.69 -1.63
N ILE A 46 3.95 -4.55 -1.08
CA ILE A 46 2.57 -4.21 -0.70
C ILE A 46 2.28 -4.87 0.65
N ILE A 47 2.28 -4.10 1.72
CA ILE A 47 1.99 -4.56 3.07
C ILE A 47 0.88 -3.72 3.71
N ALA A 48 0.08 -4.35 4.57
CA ALA A 48 -0.98 -3.69 5.33
C ALA A 48 -0.66 -3.71 6.82
N LEU A 49 -0.87 -2.57 7.48
CA LEU A 49 -0.76 -2.43 8.92
C LEU A 49 -2.15 -2.12 9.50
N PRO A 50 -2.58 -2.79 10.59
CA PRO A 50 -3.87 -2.52 11.18
C PRO A 50 -3.90 -1.15 11.87
N ILE A 51 -4.92 -0.35 11.58
CA ILE A 51 -5.24 0.86 12.35
C ILE A 51 -6.18 0.44 13.48
N VAL A 52 -5.70 0.49 14.72
CA VAL A 52 -6.44 0.02 15.91
C VAL A 52 -7.24 1.11 16.62
N ALA A 53 -6.96 2.38 16.32
CA ALA A 53 -7.66 3.55 16.86
C ALA A 53 -7.47 4.76 15.93
N GLY A 54 -8.40 5.72 16.00
CA GLY A 54 -8.38 6.96 15.22
C GLY A 54 -9.61 7.82 15.50
N SER A 55 -9.67 8.98 14.86
CA SER A 55 -10.84 9.87 14.96
C SER A 55 -12.06 9.24 14.26
N ALA A 56 -13.20 9.20 14.95
CA ALA A 56 -14.46 8.71 14.40
C ALA A 56 -14.85 9.45 13.12
N GLU A 57 -14.72 10.78 13.12
CA GLU A 57 -15.05 11.62 11.95
C GLU A 57 -14.17 11.30 10.74
N TYR A 58 -12.91 10.93 10.98
CA TYR A 58 -11.98 10.56 9.91
C TYR A 58 -12.31 9.17 9.34
N PHE A 59 -12.71 8.22 10.19
CA PHE A 59 -13.18 6.92 9.74
C PHE A 59 -14.48 7.04 8.93
N ASP A 60 -15.43 7.87 9.38
CA ASP A 60 -16.64 8.17 8.62
C ASP A 60 -16.33 8.79 7.24
N TRP A 61 -15.32 9.66 7.17
CA TRP A 61 -14.87 10.23 5.90
C TRP A 61 -14.23 9.18 4.98
N ILE A 62 -13.39 8.29 5.52
CA ILE A 62 -12.82 7.18 4.75
C ILE A 62 -13.95 6.31 4.19
N ASP A 63 -14.91 5.94 5.04
CA ASP A 63 -16.02 5.08 4.67
C ASP A 63 -16.84 5.65 3.51
N LYS A 64 -17.09 6.97 3.52
CA LYS A 64 -17.78 7.69 2.44
C LYS A 64 -16.92 7.88 1.19
N SER A 65 -15.60 7.77 1.31
CA SER A 65 -14.66 7.95 0.19
C SER A 65 -14.41 6.66 -0.60
N LEU A 66 -14.86 5.52 -0.07
CA LEU A 66 -14.70 4.22 -0.71
C LEU A 66 -15.98 3.86 -1.47
N LYS A 67 -15.82 3.19 -2.61
CA LYS A 67 -16.96 2.62 -3.33
C LYS A 67 -17.53 1.46 -2.52
N ASP A 68 -18.85 1.33 -2.53
CA ASP A 68 -19.50 0.12 -2.05
C ASP A 68 -18.98 -1.08 -2.84
N GLY A 69 -18.70 -2.17 -2.12
CA GLY A 69 -18.31 -3.45 -2.70
C GLY A 69 -19.51 -4.22 -3.24
#